data_AF-A0A7X1GN42-F1
#
_entry.id   AF-A0A7X1GN42-F1
#
_cell.length_a   1.000
_cell.length_b   1.000
_cell.length_c   1.000
_cell.angle_alpha   90.00
_cell.angle_beta   90.00
_cell.angle_gamma   90.00
#
_symmetry.space_group_name_H-M   'P 1'
#
loop_
_entity.id
_entity.type
_entity.pdbx_description
1 polymer ?
#
loop_
_entity_poly.entity_id
_entity_poly.type
_entity_poly.pdbx_seq_one_letter_code
_entity_poly.pdbx_strand_id
1 'polypeptide(L)'
;MYLNRLRKMLTENNENYLFPCIRDLVANGLTLERFTNEDNIPSRQDITQYIAAWFKYIGLSSDECREWMTEYCIGMLSVISSSSKSRIRHSTKGNIKYIYKSDVSFDCKCEKNRFKAPCEPTCPIYEEMAHRAKESEAADIVELYETKVEDRVADEIAPIKPSIRDKYNEQFEKALEVAQHHLKKWVPKKKIADLLNESGFKTRTGKKWSYSILANELKKLERNIDKERGRNNFHK
;
A
#
# COMPACT_ATOMS: atom_id res chain seq x y z
N MET A 1 12.74 -25.01 -11.64
CA MET A 1 13.53 -25.41 -10.44
C MET A 1 12.74 -25.26 -9.14
N TYR A 2 12.14 -24.08 -8.87
CA TYR A 2 11.43 -23.81 -7.60
C TYR A 2 10.21 -24.70 -7.36
N LEU A 3 9.39 -24.97 -8.38
CA LEU A 3 8.22 -25.85 -8.25
C LEU A 3 8.59 -27.27 -7.78
N ASN A 4 9.68 -27.85 -8.32
CA ASN A 4 10.15 -29.17 -7.90
C ASN A 4 10.64 -29.16 -6.45
N ARG A 5 11.33 -28.10 -6.02
CA ARG A 5 11.75 -27.92 -4.62
C ARG A 5 10.54 -27.74 -3.70
N LEU A 6 9.52 -27.01 -4.15
CA LEU A 6 8.26 -26.85 -3.43
C LEU A 6 7.56 -28.20 -3.23
N ARG A 7 7.37 -28.98 -4.30
CA ARG A 7 6.77 -30.33 -4.22
C ARG A 7 7.50 -31.24 -3.24
N LYS A 8 8.84 -31.24 -3.28
CA LYS A 8 9.67 -32.01 -2.32
C LYS A 8 9.48 -31.58 -0.86
N MET A 9 9.11 -30.33 -0.62
CA MET A 9 8.87 -29.81 0.73
C MET A 9 7.42 -30.09 1.19
N LEU A 10 6.50 -30.39 0.27
CA LEU A 10 5.08 -30.64 0.57
C LEU A 10 4.74 -32.14 0.80
N THR A 11 5.73 -33.00 1.10
CA THR A 11 5.62 -34.48 1.17
C THR A 11 4.30 -35.05 1.72
N GLU A 12 3.83 -36.11 1.04
CA GLU A 12 2.71 -37.08 1.24
C GLU A 12 1.35 -36.62 1.79
N ASN A 13 1.24 -35.59 2.62
CA ASN A 13 -0.04 -35.11 3.15
C ASN A 13 -0.45 -33.70 2.64
N ASN A 14 0.44 -32.96 1.98
CA ASN A 14 0.19 -31.57 1.58
C ASN A 14 0.21 -31.31 0.06
N GLU A 15 0.47 -32.33 -0.78
CA GLU A 15 0.49 -32.14 -2.24
C GLU A 15 -0.90 -31.75 -2.80
N ASN A 16 -1.98 -32.21 -2.14
CA ASN A 16 -3.35 -31.80 -2.45
C ASN A 16 -3.59 -30.29 -2.26
N TYR A 17 -2.74 -29.60 -1.49
CA TYR A 17 -2.86 -28.16 -1.24
C TYR A 17 -2.00 -27.29 -2.16
N LEU A 18 -1.40 -27.88 -3.20
CA LEU A 18 -0.75 -27.12 -4.27
C LEU A 18 -1.80 -26.60 -5.27
N PHE A 19 -2.43 -25.49 -4.91
CA PHE A 19 -3.52 -24.90 -5.71
C PHE A 19 -3.05 -24.43 -7.09
N PRO A 20 -3.94 -24.44 -8.12
CA PRO A 20 -3.59 -24.02 -9.48
C PRO A 20 -2.93 -22.62 -9.54
N CYS A 21 -3.45 -21.67 -8.77
CA CYS A 21 -2.93 -20.31 -8.69
C CYS A 21 -1.52 -20.24 -8.08
N ILE A 22 -1.22 -21.08 -7.09
CA ILE A 22 0.11 -21.17 -6.46
C ILE A 22 1.09 -21.86 -7.41
N ARG A 23 0.68 -22.97 -8.03
CA ARG A 23 1.49 -23.71 -9.00
C ARG A 23 1.95 -22.81 -10.14
N ASP A 24 1.04 -22.02 -10.69
CA ASP A 24 1.32 -21.07 -11.76
C ASP A 24 2.31 -19.97 -11.33
N LEU A 25 2.03 -19.28 -10.22
CA LEU A 25 2.91 -18.23 -9.71
C LEU A 25 4.32 -18.75 -9.40
N VAL A 26 4.44 -19.94 -8.82
CA VAL A 26 5.73 -20.54 -8.47
C VAL A 26 6.50 -20.97 -9.72
N ALA A 27 5.81 -21.44 -10.76
CA ALA A 27 6.42 -21.84 -12.02
C ALA A 27 6.87 -20.63 -12.85
N ASN A 28 6.02 -19.61 -12.95
CA ASN A 28 6.12 -18.57 -13.97
C ASN A 28 6.41 -17.17 -13.41
N GLY A 29 6.29 -16.96 -12.10
CA GLY A 29 6.26 -15.63 -11.52
C GLY A 29 4.97 -14.90 -11.92
N LEU A 30 5.06 -13.59 -12.16
CA LEU A 30 3.95 -12.78 -12.65
C LEU A 30 3.97 -12.75 -14.19
N THR A 31 2.91 -13.26 -14.82
CA THR A 31 2.72 -13.20 -16.28
C THR A 31 2.03 -11.88 -16.64
N LEU A 32 2.80 -10.93 -17.19
CA LEU A 32 2.33 -9.57 -17.47
C LEU A 32 1.30 -9.52 -18.61
N GLU A 33 1.33 -10.49 -19.52
CA GLU A 33 0.43 -10.61 -20.68
C GLU A 33 -1.04 -10.81 -20.28
N ARG A 34 -1.32 -11.13 -19.01
CA ARG A 34 -2.67 -11.27 -18.45
C ARG A 34 -3.30 -9.92 -18.11
N PHE A 35 -2.50 -8.86 -18.06
CA PHE A 35 -2.93 -7.54 -17.63
C PHE A 35 -3.11 -6.63 -18.85
N THR A 36 -4.20 -5.87 -18.82
CA THR A 36 -4.48 -4.75 -19.72
C THR A 36 -3.81 -3.49 -19.18
N ASN A 37 -3.76 -2.44 -20.01
CA ASN A 37 -3.18 -1.14 -19.60
C ASN A 37 -3.96 -0.45 -18.47
N GLU A 38 -5.19 -0.87 -18.20
CA GLU A 38 -6.06 -0.31 -17.16
C GLU A 38 -5.89 -1.05 -15.83
N ASP A 39 -5.31 -2.26 -15.85
CA ASP A 39 -5.13 -3.04 -14.63
C ASP A 39 -4.01 -2.48 -13.76
N ASN A 40 -4.23 -2.54 -12.45
CA ASN A 40 -3.17 -2.32 -11.48
C ASN A 40 -2.29 -3.58 -11.36
N ILE A 41 -1.06 -3.51 -11.88
CA ILE A 41 -0.11 -4.63 -11.88
C ILE A 41 0.36 -4.93 -10.44
N PRO A 42 0.19 -6.16 -9.93
CA PRO A 42 0.65 -6.52 -8.60
C PRO A 42 2.16 -6.38 -8.45
N SER A 43 2.60 -5.90 -7.30
CA SER A 43 4.01 -5.78 -6.98
C SER A 43 4.62 -7.12 -6.56
N ARG A 44 5.96 -7.19 -6.56
CA ARG A 44 6.71 -8.27 -5.92
C ARG A 44 6.24 -8.53 -4.47
N GLN A 45 5.90 -7.46 -3.73
CA GLN A 45 5.48 -7.58 -2.34
C GLN A 45 4.11 -8.26 -2.23
N ASP A 46 3.17 -7.96 -3.13
CA ASP A 46 1.87 -8.62 -3.18
C ASP A 46 2.04 -10.14 -3.35
N ILE A 47 2.88 -10.57 -4.29
CA ILE A 47 3.18 -11.99 -4.51
C ILE A 47 3.85 -12.62 -3.28
N THR A 48 4.79 -11.90 -2.66
CA THR A 48 5.48 -12.37 -1.45
C THR A 48 4.49 -12.62 -0.31
N GLN A 49 3.59 -11.67 -0.06
CA GLN A 49 2.59 -11.80 1.01
C GLN A 49 1.57 -12.88 0.70
N TYR A 50 1.14 -12.98 -0.56
CA TYR A 50 0.20 -14.00 -1.01
C TYR A 50 0.73 -15.42 -0.81
N ILE A 51 1.97 -15.68 -1.27
CA ILE A 51 2.59 -16.98 -1.09
C ILE A 51 2.85 -17.24 0.41
N ALA A 52 3.33 -16.26 1.17
CA ALA A 52 3.51 -16.44 2.62
C ALA A 52 2.21 -16.78 3.36
N ALA A 53 1.09 -16.15 2.98
CA ALA A 53 -0.23 -16.44 3.56
C ALA A 53 -0.67 -17.86 3.21
N TRP A 54 -0.42 -18.31 1.97
CA TRP A 54 -0.66 -19.69 1.57
C TRP A 54 0.18 -20.69 2.38
N PHE A 55 1.49 -20.44 2.53
CA PHE A 55 2.37 -21.27 3.37
C PHE A 55 1.83 -21.43 4.79
N LYS A 56 1.41 -20.31 5.41
CA LYS A 56 0.79 -20.30 6.74
C LYS A 56 -0.53 -21.09 6.76
N TYR A 57 -1.37 -20.92 5.73
CA TYR A 57 -2.66 -21.60 5.62
C TYR A 57 -2.51 -23.12 5.54
N ILE A 58 -1.52 -23.63 4.81
CA ILE A 58 -1.24 -25.08 4.73
C ILE A 58 -0.44 -25.62 5.93
N GLY A 59 -0.24 -24.80 6.97
CA GLY A 59 0.38 -25.22 8.22
C GLY A 59 1.91 -25.29 8.21
N LEU A 60 2.59 -24.78 7.18
CA LEU A 60 4.06 -24.75 7.18
C LEU A 60 4.59 -23.70 8.15
N SER A 61 5.71 -24.01 8.81
CA SER A 61 6.32 -23.11 9.77
C SER A 61 6.90 -21.85 9.11
N SER A 62 7.06 -20.79 9.90
CA SER A 62 7.68 -19.55 9.43
C SER A 62 9.11 -19.75 8.96
N ASP A 63 9.84 -20.72 9.51
CA ASP A 63 11.22 -20.98 9.15
C ASP A 63 11.31 -21.70 7.80
N GLU A 64 10.47 -22.71 7.55
CA GLU A 64 10.36 -23.39 6.26
C GLU A 64 9.94 -22.42 5.14
N CYS A 65 8.91 -21.59 5.40
CA CYS A 65 8.50 -20.55 4.48
C CYS A 65 9.65 -19.58 4.17
N ARG A 66 10.40 -19.15 5.18
CA ARG A 66 11.54 -18.23 5.02
C ARG A 66 12.66 -18.85 4.19
N GLU A 67 13.02 -20.10 4.46
CA GLU A 67 14.09 -20.80 3.75
C GLU A 67 13.73 -20.97 2.26
N TRP A 68 12.49 -21.35 1.97
CA TRP A 68 12.03 -21.54 0.60
C TRP A 68 11.86 -20.20 -0.14
N MET A 69 11.08 -19.27 0.43
CA MET A 69 10.71 -18.02 -0.23
C MET A 69 11.89 -17.07 -0.47
N THR A 70 12.94 -17.11 0.36
CA THR A 70 14.09 -16.22 0.18
C THR A 70 14.76 -16.43 -1.17
N GLU A 71 15.00 -17.69 -1.55
CA GLU A 71 15.60 -18.00 -2.85
C GLU A 71 14.65 -17.70 -4.00
N TYR A 72 13.38 -18.11 -3.87
CA TYR A 72 12.36 -17.85 -4.88
C TYR A 72 12.18 -16.34 -5.15
N CYS A 73 12.10 -15.50 -4.12
CA CYS A 73 11.96 -14.05 -4.28
C CYS A 73 13.17 -13.41 -4.95
N ILE A 74 14.39 -13.90 -4.66
CA ILE A 74 15.63 -13.38 -5.26
C ILE A 74 15.77 -13.86 -6.71
N GLY A 75 15.43 -15.10 -7.00
CA GLY A 75 15.65 -15.72 -8.30
C GLY A 75 14.52 -15.48 -9.29
N MET A 76 13.27 -15.66 -8.88
CA MET A 76 12.10 -15.51 -9.76
C MET A 76 11.56 -14.08 -9.73
N LEU A 77 11.27 -13.54 -8.54
CA LEU A 77 10.54 -12.28 -8.43
C LEU A 77 11.43 -11.03 -8.50
N SER A 78 12.75 -11.17 -8.61
CA SER A 78 13.63 -10.00 -8.75
C SER A 78 13.47 -9.31 -10.11
N VAL A 79 13.03 -10.04 -11.13
CA VAL A 79 12.81 -9.50 -12.49
C VAL A 79 11.77 -8.38 -12.51
N ILE A 80 10.76 -8.47 -11.64
CA ILE A 80 9.67 -7.49 -11.53
C ILE A 80 9.94 -6.42 -10.45
N SER A 81 11.19 -6.26 -10.01
CA SER A 81 11.55 -5.38 -8.90
C SER A 81 12.81 -4.58 -9.19
N SER A 82 12.76 -3.27 -8.97
CA SER A 82 13.93 -2.38 -9.04
C SER A 82 14.88 -2.49 -7.83
N SER A 83 14.51 -3.25 -6.80
CA SER A 83 15.32 -3.43 -5.59
C SER A 83 16.46 -4.42 -5.76
N SER A 84 17.58 -4.18 -5.06
CA SER A 84 18.71 -5.10 -5.04
C SER A 84 18.36 -6.43 -4.37
N LYS A 85 19.06 -7.51 -4.74
CA LYS A 85 18.87 -8.86 -4.15
C LYS A 85 18.95 -8.87 -2.62
N SER A 86 19.85 -8.07 -2.04
CA SER A 86 19.97 -7.93 -0.58
C SER A 86 18.72 -7.26 0.04
N ARG A 87 18.22 -6.19 -0.58
CA ARG A 87 16.99 -5.52 -0.14
C ARG A 87 15.78 -6.44 -0.28
N ILE A 88 15.67 -7.21 -1.37
CA ILE A 88 14.62 -8.21 -1.58
C ILE A 88 14.67 -9.25 -0.44
N ARG A 89 15.85 -9.81 -0.15
CA ARG A 89 16.04 -10.76 0.96
C ARG A 89 15.53 -10.21 2.29
N HIS A 90 15.91 -8.99 2.64
CA HIS A 90 15.52 -8.37 3.90
C HIS A 90 14.01 -8.11 3.95
N SER A 91 13.44 -7.55 2.87
CA SER A 91 12.00 -7.29 2.76
C SER A 91 11.17 -8.59 2.81
N THR A 92 11.62 -9.67 2.17
CA THR A 92 10.95 -10.98 2.21
C THR A 92 10.88 -11.51 3.65
N LYS A 93 11.98 -11.48 4.40
CA LYS A 93 11.99 -11.88 5.82
C LYS A 93 11.01 -11.05 6.66
N GLY A 94 10.95 -9.74 6.43
CA GLY A 94 10.02 -8.84 7.10
C GLY A 94 8.55 -9.18 6.81
N ASN A 95 8.21 -9.41 5.54
CA ASN A 95 6.86 -9.78 5.13
C ASN A 95 6.42 -11.11 5.73
N ILE A 96 7.27 -12.14 5.70
CA ILE A 96 6.97 -13.44 6.30
C ILE A 96 6.71 -13.29 7.80
N LYS A 97 7.59 -12.58 8.51
CA LYS A 97 7.41 -12.31 9.95
C LYS A 97 6.08 -11.62 10.25
N TYR A 98 5.67 -10.67 9.40
CA TYR A 98 4.38 -9.99 9.55
C TYR A 98 3.20 -10.95 9.37
N ILE A 99 3.17 -11.71 8.28
CA ILE A 99 2.08 -12.65 7.96
C ILE A 99 1.91 -13.72 9.04
N TYR A 100 3.01 -14.27 9.54
CA TYR A 100 2.99 -15.30 10.58
C TYR A 100 2.64 -14.78 11.98
N LYS A 101 2.73 -13.47 12.22
CA LYS A 101 2.40 -12.83 13.51
C LYS A 101 1.06 -12.10 13.53
N SER A 102 0.42 -11.97 12.37
CA SER A 102 -0.86 -11.28 12.22
C SER A 102 -1.99 -12.28 11.95
N ASP A 103 -3.23 -11.82 12.02
CA ASP A 103 -4.41 -12.62 11.69
C ASP A 103 -4.71 -12.66 10.19
N VAL A 104 -3.74 -12.28 9.34
CA VAL A 104 -3.89 -12.38 7.89
C VAL A 104 -4.12 -13.85 7.51
N SER A 105 -5.30 -14.10 6.96
CA SER A 105 -5.70 -15.37 6.36
C SER A 105 -5.32 -15.42 4.90
N PHE A 106 -5.18 -16.64 4.37
CA PHE A 106 -5.08 -16.81 2.93
C PHE A 106 -6.45 -16.58 2.27
N ASP A 107 -6.47 -15.74 1.24
CA ASP A 107 -7.63 -15.49 0.39
C ASP A 107 -7.16 -15.33 -1.05
N CYS A 108 -7.58 -16.26 -1.92
CA CYS A 108 -7.22 -16.23 -3.33
C CYS A 108 -8.21 -15.46 -4.21
N LYS A 109 -9.40 -15.13 -3.67
CA LYS A 109 -10.50 -14.48 -4.39
C LYS A 109 -10.98 -15.20 -5.66
N CYS A 110 -10.76 -16.51 -5.75
CA CYS A 110 -11.15 -17.36 -6.89
C CYS A 110 -10.84 -16.73 -8.26
N GLU A 111 -11.82 -16.53 -9.14
CA GLU A 111 -11.67 -15.93 -10.47
C GLU A 111 -11.24 -14.46 -10.42
N LYS A 112 -11.48 -13.78 -9.29
CA LYS A 112 -11.03 -12.40 -9.02
C LYS A 112 -9.61 -12.36 -8.42
N ASN A 113 -8.84 -13.43 -8.58
CA ASN A 113 -7.46 -13.49 -8.11
C ASN A 113 -6.65 -12.30 -8.66
N ARG A 114 -5.97 -11.58 -7.76
CA ARG A 114 -5.23 -10.36 -8.09
C ARG A 114 -4.13 -10.57 -9.14
N PHE A 115 -3.59 -11.79 -9.24
CA PHE A 115 -2.53 -12.15 -10.16
C PHE A 115 -3.06 -12.71 -11.49
N LYS A 116 -4.40 -12.76 -11.65
CA LYS A 116 -5.08 -13.39 -12.78
C LYS A 116 -4.57 -14.82 -13.02
N ALA A 117 -4.23 -15.51 -11.93
CA ALA A 117 -3.74 -16.87 -11.98
C ALA A 117 -4.91 -17.85 -12.21
N PRO A 118 -4.66 -19.05 -12.76
CA PRO A 118 -5.72 -20.02 -13.01
C PRO A 118 -6.53 -20.34 -11.75
N CYS A 119 -7.85 -20.42 -11.91
CA CYS A 119 -8.80 -20.86 -10.90
C CYS A 119 -9.70 -21.93 -11.52
N GLU A 120 -9.93 -23.02 -10.80
CA GLU A 120 -10.74 -24.14 -11.26
C GLU A 120 -11.69 -24.55 -10.13
N PRO A 121 -12.98 -24.84 -10.43
CA PRO A 121 -13.95 -25.30 -9.42
C PRO A 121 -13.56 -26.61 -8.72
N THR A 122 -12.67 -27.39 -9.34
CA THR A 122 -12.10 -28.63 -8.78
C THR A 122 -11.00 -28.37 -7.73
N CYS A 123 -10.61 -27.11 -7.51
CA CYS A 123 -9.63 -26.75 -6.48
C CYS A 123 -10.18 -27.10 -5.08
N PRO A 124 -9.41 -27.77 -4.20
CA PRO A 124 -9.90 -28.25 -2.89
C PRO A 124 -10.43 -27.17 -1.95
N ILE A 125 -10.05 -25.90 -2.19
CA ILE A 125 -10.47 -24.75 -1.39
C ILE A 125 -11.45 -23.84 -2.15
N TYR A 126 -11.93 -24.25 -3.32
CA TYR A 126 -12.77 -23.39 -4.15
C TYR A 126 -14.03 -22.93 -3.41
N GLU A 127 -14.73 -23.85 -2.77
CA GLU A 127 -15.95 -23.55 -2.02
C GLU A 127 -15.67 -22.62 -0.83
N GLU A 128 -14.59 -22.88 -0.07
CA GLU A 128 -14.16 -22.03 1.05
C GLU A 128 -13.87 -20.59 0.58
N MET A 129 -13.11 -20.44 -0.50
CA MET A 129 -12.72 -19.14 -1.04
C MET A 129 -13.91 -18.41 -1.68
N ALA A 130 -14.82 -19.14 -2.33
CA ALA A 130 -16.04 -18.59 -2.90
C ALA A 130 -16.99 -18.09 -1.79
N HIS A 131 -17.05 -18.79 -0.66
CA HIS A 131 -17.79 -18.33 0.51
C HIS A 131 -17.20 -17.03 1.08
N ARG A 132 -15.88 -17.01 1.31
CA ARG A 132 -15.16 -15.82 1.80
C ARG A 132 -15.31 -14.62 0.87
N ALA A 133 -15.28 -14.85 -0.45
CA ALA A 133 -15.50 -13.79 -1.42
C ALA A 133 -16.90 -13.17 -1.30
N LYS A 134 -17.94 -13.99 -1.10
CA LYS A 134 -19.31 -13.50 -0.86
C LYS A 134 -19.43 -12.74 0.46
N GLU A 135 -18.80 -13.22 1.52
CA GLU A 135 -18.78 -12.52 2.82
C GLU A 135 -18.07 -11.17 2.72
N SER A 136 -16.93 -11.11 2.02
CA SER A 136 -16.21 -9.86 1.77
C SER A 136 -17.06 -8.88 0.95
N GLU A 137 -17.73 -9.35 -0.10
CA GLU A 137 -18.60 -8.49 -0.91
C GLU A 137 -19.80 -7.98 -0.11
N ALA A 138 -20.40 -8.82 0.74
CA ALA A 138 -21.48 -8.41 1.63
C ALA A 138 -21.00 -7.38 2.65
N ALA A 139 -19.82 -7.58 3.24
CA ALA A 139 -19.21 -6.64 4.18
C ALA A 139 -18.91 -5.28 3.50
N ASP A 140 -18.35 -5.29 2.29
CA ASP A 140 -18.07 -4.08 1.52
C ASP A 140 -19.37 -3.31 1.19
N ILE A 141 -20.47 -4.03 0.90
CA ILE A 141 -21.79 -3.42 0.67
C ILE A 141 -22.33 -2.78 1.95
N VAL A 142 -22.18 -3.44 3.11
CA VAL A 142 -22.60 -2.88 4.40
C VAL A 142 -21.76 -1.66 4.74
N GLU A 143 -20.44 -1.72 4.62
CA GLU A 143 -19.55 -0.57 4.88
C GLU A 143 -19.86 0.60 3.94
N LEU A 144 -20.12 0.34 2.66
CA LEU A 144 -20.53 1.37 1.71
C LEU A 144 -21.90 1.97 2.07
N TYR A 145 -22.84 1.15 2.53
CA TYR A 145 -24.15 1.60 2.99
C TYR A 145 -24.02 2.44 4.27
N GLU A 146 -23.28 1.97 5.26
CA GLU A 146 -23.00 2.67 6.52
C GLU A 146 -22.30 4.00 6.25
N THR A 147 -21.26 4.03 5.41
CA THR A 147 -20.60 5.28 5.00
C THR A 147 -21.57 6.24 4.33
N LYS A 148 -22.44 5.74 3.42
CA LYS A 148 -23.46 6.58 2.77
C LYS A 148 -24.55 7.06 3.72
N VAL A 149 -24.89 6.27 4.74
CA VAL A 149 -25.86 6.67 5.78
C VAL A 149 -25.22 7.69 6.71
N GLU A 150 -23.97 7.49 7.13
CA GLU A 150 -23.21 8.46 7.91
C GLU A 150 -23.06 9.79 7.16
N ASP A 151 -22.76 9.77 5.86
CA ASP A 151 -22.71 10.98 5.02
C ASP A 151 -24.09 11.69 4.97
N ARG A 152 -25.19 10.95 4.80
CA ARG A 152 -26.55 11.52 4.77
C ARG A 152 -27.03 12.05 6.12
N VAL A 153 -26.68 11.36 7.21
CA VAL A 153 -27.02 11.78 8.58
C VAL A 153 -26.14 12.96 9.01
N ALA A 154 -24.89 13.02 8.55
CA ALA A 154 -24.02 14.18 8.72
C ALA A 154 -24.54 15.42 7.96
N ASP A 155 -25.17 15.24 6.80
CA ASP A 155 -25.82 16.32 6.05
C ASP A 155 -27.09 16.86 6.75
N GLU A 156 -27.81 16.03 7.53
CA GLU A 156 -29.08 16.43 8.17
C GLU A 156 -28.98 16.77 9.67
N ILE A 157 -28.01 16.24 10.44
CA ILE A 157 -27.88 16.52 11.88
C ILE A 157 -26.40 16.62 12.31
N ALA A 158 -25.95 17.87 12.45
CA ALA A 158 -24.99 18.34 13.45
C ALA A 158 -23.48 18.27 13.13
N PRO A 159 -22.62 18.85 14.01
CA PRO A 159 -21.72 19.94 13.67
C PRO A 159 -20.34 19.41 13.29
N ILE A 160 -19.66 20.12 12.39
CA ILE A 160 -18.29 19.88 11.95
C ILE A 160 -17.40 19.58 13.16
N LYS A 161 -16.97 18.31 13.33
CA LYS A 161 -15.86 17.94 14.20
C LYS A 161 -14.58 18.35 13.46
N PRO A 162 -13.86 19.41 13.86
CA PRO A 162 -12.65 19.79 13.15
C PRO A 162 -11.62 18.67 13.31
N SER A 163 -11.17 18.15 12.18
CA SER A 163 -9.95 17.36 12.12
C SER A 163 -8.81 18.18 12.74
N ILE A 164 -7.84 17.53 13.40
CA ILE A 164 -6.61 18.20 13.86
C ILE A 164 -5.95 18.96 12.69
N ARG A 165 -6.19 18.52 11.45
CA ARG A 165 -5.78 19.19 10.21
C ARG A 165 -6.47 20.55 10.04
N ASP A 166 -7.75 20.68 10.37
CA ASP A 166 -8.51 21.93 10.28
C ASP A 166 -8.14 22.89 11.42
N LYS A 167 -7.83 22.36 12.61
CA LYS A 167 -7.40 23.16 13.78
C LYS A 167 -6.10 23.94 13.55
N TYR A 168 -5.22 23.46 12.67
CA TYR A 168 -3.95 24.13 12.33
C TYR A 168 -3.86 24.61 10.88
N ASN A 169 -4.87 24.39 10.02
CA ASN A 169 -4.84 24.86 8.63
C ASN A 169 -4.78 26.39 8.56
N GLU A 170 -5.64 27.09 9.30
CA GLU A 170 -5.61 28.58 9.32
C GLU A 170 -4.29 29.13 9.88
N GLN A 171 -3.73 28.50 10.92
CA GLN A 171 -2.43 28.88 11.48
C GLN A 171 -1.30 28.60 10.49
N PHE A 172 -1.38 27.49 9.77
CA PHE A 172 -0.39 27.09 8.76
C PHE A 172 -0.43 28.02 7.55
N GLU A 173 -1.61 28.40 7.07
CA GLU A 173 -1.77 29.36 5.97
C GLU A 173 -1.24 30.74 6.36
N LYS A 174 -1.61 31.26 7.53
CA LYS A 174 -1.04 32.51 8.07
C LYS A 174 0.48 32.43 8.24
N ALA A 175 1.02 31.30 8.69
CA ALA A 175 2.46 31.10 8.80
C ALA A 175 3.17 31.16 7.43
N LEU A 176 2.54 30.64 6.37
CA LEU A 176 3.08 30.70 5.01
C LEU A 176 3.01 32.11 4.41
N GLU A 177 1.94 32.87 4.68
CA GLU A 177 1.84 34.28 4.28
C GLU A 177 2.94 35.12 4.94
N VAL A 178 3.13 34.95 6.25
CA VAL A 178 4.20 35.62 7.02
C VAL A 178 5.57 35.22 6.47
N ALA A 179 5.79 33.93 6.19
CA ALA A 179 7.03 33.45 5.60
C ALA A 179 7.31 34.08 4.23
N GLN A 180 6.31 34.17 3.36
CA GLN A 180 6.43 34.81 2.05
C GLN A 180 6.69 36.31 2.16
N HIS A 181 6.03 37.01 3.09
CA HIS A 181 6.26 38.43 3.35
C HIS A 181 7.70 38.70 3.82
N HIS A 182 8.24 37.87 4.72
CA HIS A 182 9.65 37.98 5.15
C HIS A 182 10.64 37.56 4.06
N LEU A 183 10.29 36.59 3.22
CA LEU A 183 11.10 36.19 2.07
C LEU A 183 11.21 37.32 1.02
N LYS A 184 10.11 38.03 0.76
CA LYS A 184 10.10 39.26 -0.08
C LYS A 184 10.97 40.38 0.48
N LYS A 185 11.22 40.37 1.80
CA LYS A 185 12.14 41.29 2.50
C LYS A 185 13.56 40.72 2.64
N TRP A 186 13.91 39.68 1.88
CA TRP A 186 15.25 39.06 1.85
C TRP A 186 15.71 38.48 3.19
N VAL A 187 14.80 38.14 4.10
CA VAL A 187 15.16 37.51 5.38
C VAL A 187 15.62 36.06 5.14
N PRO A 188 16.74 35.61 5.73
CA PRO A 188 17.20 34.23 5.58
C PRO A 188 16.19 33.22 6.10
N LYS A 189 15.91 32.16 5.31
CA LYS A 189 14.91 31.11 5.62
C LYS A 189 15.08 30.45 6.99
N LYS A 190 16.33 30.34 7.49
CA LYS A 190 16.61 29.84 8.85
C LYS A 190 15.98 30.76 9.91
N LYS A 191 16.20 32.07 9.77
CA LYS A 191 15.64 33.11 10.65
C LYS A 191 14.11 33.21 10.55
N ILE A 192 13.54 32.93 9.36
CA ILE A 192 12.08 32.84 9.19
C ILE A 192 11.50 31.65 9.98
N ALA A 193 12.14 30.47 9.93
CA ALA A 193 11.69 29.32 10.70
C ALA A 193 11.74 29.56 12.22
N ASP A 194 12.76 30.28 12.70
CA ASP A 194 12.90 30.66 14.10
C ASP A 194 11.76 31.63 14.52
N LEU A 195 11.51 32.68 13.73
CA LEU A 195 10.42 33.64 13.96
C LEU A 195 9.02 32.99 13.99
N LEU A 196 8.79 32.01 13.10
CA LEU A 196 7.52 31.27 13.09
C LEU A 196 7.34 30.44 14.37
N ASN A 197 8.41 29.82 14.87
CA ASN A 197 8.36 29.07 16.12
C ASN A 197 8.18 29.96 17.35
N GLU A 198 8.85 31.11 17.39
CA GLU A 198 8.74 32.11 18.46
C GLU A 198 7.34 32.72 18.52
N SER A 199 6.71 32.94 17.36
CA SER A 199 5.33 33.43 17.23
C SER A 199 4.27 32.34 17.47
N GLY A 200 4.69 31.13 17.86
CA GLY A 200 3.81 30.03 18.22
C GLY A 200 3.21 29.25 17.04
N PHE A 201 3.54 29.58 15.79
CA PHE A 201 3.01 28.88 14.62
C PHE A 201 3.49 27.44 14.57
N LYS A 202 2.59 26.56 14.13
CA LYS A 202 2.86 25.12 13.95
C LYS A 202 2.72 24.73 12.48
N THR A 203 3.39 23.65 12.11
CA THR A 203 3.23 23.05 10.77
C THR A 203 1.84 22.40 10.65
N ARG A 204 1.46 21.95 9.45
CA ARG A 204 0.20 21.25 9.17
C ARG A 204 -0.06 20.00 10.04
N THR A 205 0.97 19.49 10.70
CA THR A 205 0.91 18.33 11.61
C THR A 205 1.16 18.70 13.08
N GLY A 206 1.16 19.99 13.43
CA GLY A 206 1.39 20.48 14.79
C GLY A 206 2.87 20.55 15.23
N LYS A 207 3.83 20.29 14.34
CA LYS A 207 5.28 20.27 14.67
C LYS A 207 5.90 21.67 14.60
N LYS A 208 7.09 21.84 15.19
CA LYS A 208 7.93 23.05 15.02
C LYS A 208 8.42 23.18 13.58
N TRP A 209 8.61 24.42 13.14
CA TRP A 209 9.21 24.76 11.86
C TRP A 209 10.71 24.48 11.88
N SER A 210 11.20 23.80 10.85
CA SER A 210 12.64 23.69 10.57
C SER A 210 12.93 24.30 9.21
N TYR A 211 14.20 24.60 8.95
CA TYR A 211 14.65 25.08 7.64
C TYR A 211 14.18 24.16 6.50
N SER A 212 14.32 22.84 6.67
CA SER A 212 13.95 21.86 5.64
C SER A 212 12.44 21.78 5.41
N ILE A 213 11.63 21.89 6.47
CA ILE A 213 10.17 21.92 6.35
C ILE A 213 9.75 23.19 5.61
N LEU A 214 10.24 24.36 6.03
CA LEU A 214 9.91 25.63 5.41
C LEU A 214 10.32 25.68 3.93
N ALA A 215 11.53 25.22 3.60
CA ALA A 215 12.02 25.20 2.23
C ALA A 215 11.18 24.29 1.32
N ASN A 216 10.74 23.14 1.83
CA ASN A 216 9.89 22.21 1.07
C ASN A 216 8.48 22.76 0.85
N GLU A 217 7.88 23.41 1.84
CA GLU A 217 6.54 23.98 1.71
C GLU A 217 6.53 25.20 0.78
N LEU A 218 7.54 26.09 0.86
CA LEU A 218 7.68 27.20 -0.10
C LEU A 218 7.86 26.70 -1.53
N LYS A 219 8.67 25.66 -1.75
CA LYS A 219 8.87 25.05 -3.08
C LYS A 219 7.59 24.42 -3.63
N LYS A 220 6.72 23.87 -2.77
CA LYS A 220 5.40 23.35 -3.18
C LYS A 220 4.46 24.47 -3.58
N LEU A 221 4.46 25.58 -2.83
CA LEU A 221 3.65 26.77 -3.16
C LEU A 221 4.06 27.37 -4.51
N GLU A 222 5.35 27.56 -4.75
CA GLU A 222 5.86 28.06 -6.04
C GLU A 222 5.41 27.15 -7.21
N ARG A 223 5.54 25.83 -7.04
CA ARG A 223 5.09 24.85 -8.06
C ARG A 223 3.59 24.88 -8.31
N ASN A 224 2.78 25.19 -7.30
CA ASN A 224 1.32 25.26 -7.45
C ASN A 224 0.91 26.57 -8.15
N ILE A 225 1.57 27.69 -7.83
CA ILE A 225 1.38 28.98 -8.51
C ILE A 225 1.76 28.87 -10.00
N ASP A 226 2.86 28.18 -10.33
CA ASP A 226 3.28 27.98 -11.72
C ASP A 226 2.31 27.08 -12.50
N LYS A 227 1.72 26.07 -11.85
CA LYS A 227 0.69 25.21 -12.45
C LYS A 227 -0.63 25.95 -12.70
N GLU A 228 -1.04 26.83 -11.81
CA GLU A 228 -2.25 27.65 -11.99
C GLU A 228 -2.07 28.72 -13.08
N ARG A 229 -0.88 29.34 -13.16
CA ARG A 229 -0.52 30.25 -14.26
C ARG A 229 -0.44 29.54 -15.62
N GLY A 230 0.04 28.30 -15.66
CA GLY A 230 0.06 27.47 -16.86
C GLY A 230 -1.33 27.07 -17.37
N ARG A 231 -2.31 26.87 -16.46
CA ARG A 231 -3.71 26.58 -16.84
C ARG A 231 -4.45 27.82 -17.36
N ASN A 232 -4.19 28.99 -16.78
CA ASN A 232 -4.86 30.23 -17.20
C ASN A 232 -4.37 30.81 -18.54
N ASN A 233 -3.23 30.32 -19.08
CA ASN A 233 -2.72 30.71 -20.40
C ASN A 233 -3.22 29.82 -21.56
N PHE A 234 -4.02 28.79 -21.28
CA PHE A 234 -4.62 27.91 -22.31
C PHE A 234 -6.09 28.23 -22.60
N HIS A 235 -6.64 29.31 -22.04
CA HIS A 235 -8.04 29.74 -22.24
C HIS A 235 -8.14 31.21 -22.71
N LYS A 236 -7.17 31.69 -23.48
CA LYS A 236 -7.29 32.92 -24.28
C LYS A 236 -7.02 32.63 -25.74
#